data_AF-W0P9L2-F1
#
_entry.id   AF-W0P9L2-F1
#
_cell.length_a   1.000
_cell.length_b   1.000
_cell.length_c   1.000
_cell.angle_alpha   90.00
_cell.angle_beta   90.00
_cell.angle_gamma   90.00
#
_symmetry.space_group_name_H-M   'P 1'
#
loop_
_entity.id
_entity.type
_entity.pdbx_description
1 polymer ?
#
loop_
_entity_poly.entity_id
_entity_poly.type
_entity_poly.pdbx_seq_one_letter_code
_entity_poly.pdbx_strand_id
1 'polypeptide(L)'
;MNIRINKMNGRILLAVAMSVPFIQGCTTAEDEAVNQMSTTQQVKLIEAGEDKQFNEWFNKILAQIKADPTYKRMPVDTKKQELDLYVWLHEAYSKKITKQELTQRLNTAYPNHTYEVSFIVSRVP
;
A
#
# COMPACT_ATOMS: atom_id res chain seq x y z
N MET A 1 -18.78 37.66 47.04
CA MET A 1 -17.73 36.86 47.70
C MET A 1 -18.41 35.81 48.57
N ASN A 2 -17.96 34.56 48.47
CA ASN A 2 -18.34 33.38 49.27
C ASN A 2 -19.78 32.85 49.18
N ILE A 3 -19.93 31.74 48.45
CA ILE A 3 -20.81 30.65 48.89
C ILE A 3 -19.98 29.37 48.87
N ARG A 4 -19.66 28.88 50.08
CA ARG A 4 -19.09 27.56 50.36
C ARG A 4 -20.17 26.51 50.09
N ILE A 5 -19.85 25.48 49.31
CA ILE A 5 -20.69 24.29 49.20
C ILE A 5 -19.92 23.11 49.80
N ASN A 6 -20.58 22.48 50.77
CA ASN A 6 -20.08 21.43 51.65
C ASN A 6 -19.79 20.12 50.93
N LYS A 7 -18.81 19.39 51.48
CA LYS A 7 -18.55 17.97 51.29
C LYS A 7 -19.84 17.14 51.40
N MET A 8 -20.07 16.25 50.44
CA MET A 8 -20.72 14.96 50.71
C MET A 8 -19.97 13.85 49.99
N ASN A 9 -19.60 12.86 50.80
CA ASN A 9 -18.99 11.60 50.42
C ASN A 9 -19.98 10.78 49.59
N GLY A 10 -19.50 10.23 48.47
CA GLY A 10 -20.23 9.25 47.69
C GLY A 10 -19.24 8.31 47.02
N ARG A 11 -18.79 7.29 47.75
CA ARG A 11 -18.07 6.15 47.17
C ARG A 11 -19.04 5.42 46.24
N ILE A 12 -18.91 5.63 44.94
CA ILE A 12 -19.53 4.77 43.94
C ILE A 12 -18.41 3.96 43.30
N LEU A 13 -18.21 2.75 43.84
CA LEU A 13 -17.48 1.68 43.20
C LEU A 13 -18.35 1.18 42.03
N LEU A 14 -18.16 1.73 40.84
CA LEU A 14 -18.67 1.14 39.61
C LEU A 14 -17.58 0.25 39.03
N ALA A 15 -17.55 -1.01 39.48
CA ALA A 15 -16.78 -2.07 38.82
C ALA A 15 -17.52 -2.45 37.54
N VAL A 16 -17.21 -1.75 36.44
CA VAL A 16 -17.62 -2.19 35.11
C VAL A 16 -16.56 -3.15 34.61
N ALA A 17 -16.76 -4.44 34.88
CA ALA A 17 -16.10 -5.50 34.15
C ALA A 17 -16.70 -5.56 32.74
N MET A 18 -16.23 -4.67 31.85
CA MET A 18 -16.45 -4.84 30.42
C MET A 18 -15.48 -5.93 29.95
N SER A 19 -15.90 -7.19 30.08
CA SER A 19 -15.38 -8.28 29.25
C SER A 19 -15.84 -8.03 27.82
N VAL A 20 -15.18 -7.11 27.14
CA VAL A 20 -15.26 -7.02 25.68
C VAL A 20 -14.53 -8.26 25.17
N PRO A 21 -15.21 -9.17 24.43
CA PRO A 21 -14.47 -10.15 23.67
C PRO A 21 -13.66 -9.33 22.68
N PHE A 22 -12.34 -9.33 22.84
CA PHE A 22 -11.43 -8.92 21.80
C PHE A 22 -11.65 -9.88 20.64
N ILE A 23 -12.67 -9.61 19.82
CA ILE A 23 -12.72 -10.11 18.46
C ILE A 23 -11.55 -9.40 17.82
N GLN A 24 -10.39 -10.06 17.85
CA GLN A 24 -9.29 -9.76 16.96
C GLN A 24 -9.90 -9.96 15.56
N GLY A 25 -10.47 -8.90 15.01
CA GLY A 25 -10.81 -8.86 13.60
C GLY A 25 -9.51 -9.21 12.89
N CYS A 26 -9.50 -10.32 12.17
CA CYS A 26 -8.39 -10.71 11.31
C CYS A 26 -8.31 -9.67 10.18
N THR A 27 -7.79 -8.48 10.49
CA THR A 27 -7.32 -7.55 9.47
C THR A 27 -6.18 -8.27 8.79
N THR A 28 -6.30 -8.47 7.48
CA THR A 28 -5.20 -9.05 6.72
C THR A 28 -4.09 -8.01 6.58
N ALA A 29 -2.87 -8.45 6.28
CA ALA A 29 -1.76 -7.53 5.98
C ALA A 29 -2.08 -6.62 4.77
N GLU A 30 -3.01 -7.05 3.91
CA GLU A 30 -3.53 -6.27 2.80
C GLU A 30 -4.47 -5.16 3.28
N ASP A 31 -5.44 -5.47 4.15
CA ASP A 31 -6.34 -4.46 4.73
C ASP A 31 -5.56 -3.39 5.49
N GLU A 32 -4.52 -3.78 6.23
CA GLU A 32 -3.65 -2.83 6.93
C GLU A 32 -2.88 -1.94 5.94
N ALA A 33 -2.31 -2.52 4.88
CA ALA A 33 -1.57 -1.78 3.87
C ALA A 33 -2.46 -0.78 3.12
N VAL A 34 -3.70 -1.15 2.79
CA VAL A 34 -4.68 -0.28 2.13
C VAL A 34 -5.09 0.87 3.06
N ASN A 35 -5.31 0.61 4.35
CA ASN A 35 -5.64 1.65 5.33
C ASN A 35 -4.50 2.67 5.55
N GLN A 36 -3.25 2.30 5.26
CA GLN A 36 -2.09 3.20 5.28
C GLN A 36 -1.92 4.01 3.97
N MET A 37 -2.80 3.84 2.98
CA MET A 37 -2.78 4.61 1.73
C MET A 37 -3.71 5.81 1.79
N SER A 38 -3.34 6.89 1.11
CA SER A 38 -4.25 8.02 0.90
C SER A 38 -5.50 7.59 0.13
N THR A 39 -6.63 8.27 0.33
CA THR A 39 -7.87 7.99 -0.42
C THR A 39 -7.65 7.99 -1.93
N THR A 40 -6.83 8.92 -2.43
CA THR A 40 -6.47 8.97 -3.86
C THR A 40 -5.70 7.74 -4.33
N GLN A 41 -4.79 7.20 -3.52
CA GLN A 41 -4.08 5.97 -3.86
C GLN A 41 -5.00 4.75 -3.84
N GLN A 42 -5.93 4.68 -2.90
CA GLN A 42 -6.92 3.59 -2.84
C GLN A 42 -7.81 3.58 -4.09
N VAL A 43 -8.27 4.74 -4.55
CA VAL A 43 -9.02 4.84 -5.81
C VAL A 43 -8.20 4.35 -7.00
N LYS A 44 -6.93 4.77 -7.11
CA LYS A 44 -6.03 4.30 -8.18
C LYS A 44 -5.78 2.79 -8.11
N LEU A 45 -5.70 2.21 -6.91
CA LEU A 45 -5.54 0.78 -6.73
C LEU A 45 -6.76 0.01 -7.23
N ILE A 46 -7.97 0.51 -6.94
CA ILE A 46 -9.23 -0.06 -7.47
C ILE A 46 -9.25 0.03 -9.00
N GLU A 47 -8.96 1.22 -9.56
CA GLU A 47 -8.86 1.41 -11.02
C GLU A 47 -7.88 0.42 -11.68
N ALA A 48 -6.71 0.24 -11.08
CA ALA A 48 -5.70 -0.70 -11.57
C ALA A 48 -6.18 -2.16 -11.48
N GLY A 49 -6.83 -2.53 -10.38
CA GLY A 49 -7.37 -3.88 -10.16
C GLY A 49 -8.49 -4.25 -11.13
N GLU A 50 -9.30 -3.27 -11.56
CA GLU A 50 -10.39 -3.47 -12.52
C GLU A 50 -9.93 -3.43 -13.99
N ASP A 51 -8.73 -2.90 -14.27
CA ASP A 51 -8.17 -2.79 -15.62
C ASP A 51 -7.61 -4.13 -16.12
N LYS A 52 -8.42 -4.86 -16.89
CA LYS A 52 -8.04 -6.17 -17.44
C LYS A 52 -6.82 -6.10 -18.36
N GLN A 53 -6.69 -5.07 -19.20
CA GLN A 53 -5.60 -4.99 -20.18
C GLN A 53 -4.27 -4.72 -19.47
N PHE A 54 -4.29 -3.86 -18.48
CA PHE A 54 -3.15 -3.64 -17.60
C PHE A 54 -2.76 -4.94 -16.87
N ASN A 55 -3.72 -5.67 -16.30
CA ASN A 55 -3.45 -6.91 -15.59
C ASN A 55 -2.85 -8.01 -16.48
N GLU A 56 -3.33 -8.14 -17.71
CA GLU A 56 -2.73 -9.06 -18.70
C GLU A 56 -1.29 -8.65 -19.05
N TRP A 57 -1.03 -7.36 -19.25
CA TRP A 57 0.31 -6.84 -19.49
C TRP A 57 1.23 -7.06 -18.28
N PHE A 58 0.75 -6.79 -17.08
CA PHE A 58 1.50 -6.97 -15.83
C PHE A 58 1.90 -8.44 -15.64
N ASN A 59 0.97 -9.37 -15.86
CA ASN A 59 1.24 -10.80 -15.81
C ASN A 59 2.28 -11.25 -16.85
N LYS A 60 2.27 -10.67 -18.06
CA LYS A 60 3.30 -10.94 -19.08
C LYS A 60 4.68 -10.47 -18.61
N ILE A 61 4.77 -9.30 -17.97
CA ILE A 61 6.04 -8.83 -17.40
C ILE A 61 6.53 -9.77 -16.29
N LEU A 62 5.65 -10.18 -15.38
CA LEU A 62 6.02 -11.13 -14.33
C LEU A 62 6.55 -12.45 -14.90
N ALA A 63 5.96 -12.95 -15.99
CA ALA A 63 6.45 -14.14 -16.68
C ALA A 63 7.85 -13.91 -17.28
N GLN A 64 8.09 -12.75 -17.89
CA GLN A 64 9.40 -12.40 -18.46
C GLN A 64 10.48 -12.22 -17.37
N ILE A 65 10.13 -11.63 -16.22
CA ILE A 65 11.02 -11.52 -15.05
C ILE A 65 11.46 -12.90 -14.59
N LYS A 66 10.53 -13.86 -14.47
CA LYS A 66 10.84 -15.24 -14.07
C LYS A 66 11.74 -15.97 -15.08
N ALA A 67 11.66 -15.61 -16.35
CA ALA A 67 12.44 -16.21 -17.42
C ALA A 67 13.83 -15.56 -17.61
N ASP A 68 14.07 -14.39 -17.02
CA ASP A 68 15.34 -13.66 -17.15
C ASP A 68 16.31 -14.04 -16.01
N PRO A 69 17.40 -14.77 -16.30
CA PRO A 69 18.36 -15.20 -15.27
C PRO A 69 19.20 -14.03 -14.72
N THR A 70 19.20 -12.87 -15.39
CA THR A 70 19.94 -11.68 -14.97
C THR A 70 19.12 -10.77 -14.07
N TYR A 71 17.80 -10.94 -14.07
CA TYR A 71 16.89 -10.13 -13.26
C TYR A 71 17.00 -10.50 -11.78
N LYS A 72 17.38 -9.53 -10.95
CA LYS A 72 17.40 -9.69 -9.50
C LYS A 72 16.09 -9.19 -8.90
N ARG A 73 15.51 -9.91 -7.95
CA ARG A 73 14.29 -9.45 -7.27
C ARG A 73 14.57 -8.10 -6.57
N MET A 74 13.83 -7.06 -6.94
CA MET A 74 13.80 -5.79 -6.19
C MET A 74 13.20 -6.04 -4.79
N PRO A 75 13.61 -5.28 -3.75
CA PRO A 75 13.17 -5.47 -2.37
C PRO A 75 11.75 -4.91 -2.15
N VAL A 76 10.78 -5.56 -2.79
CA VAL A 76 9.33 -5.32 -2.63
C VAL A 76 8.85 -6.31 -1.57
N ASP A 77 9.15 -6.01 -0.30
CA ASP A 77 9.04 -6.94 0.82
C ASP A 77 7.82 -6.69 1.71
N THR A 78 7.14 -5.56 1.54
CA THR A 78 5.89 -5.25 2.23
C THR A 78 4.71 -5.19 1.27
N LYS A 79 3.52 -5.51 1.78
CA LYS A 79 2.28 -5.42 0.99
C LYS A 79 2.03 -3.99 0.51
N LYS A 80 2.38 -2.99 1.32
CA LYS A 80 2.32 -1.58 0.91
C LYS A 80 3.22 -1.30 -0.31
N GLN A 81 4.47 -1.77 -0.30
CA GLN A 81 5.40 -1.60 -1.43
C GLN A 81 4.89 -2.29 -2.69
N GLU A 82 4.29 -3.48 -2.55
CA GLU A 82 3.67 -4.21 -3.67
C GLU A 82 2.54 -3.40 -4.30
N LEU A 83 1.63 -2.88 -3.47
CA LEU A 83 0.48 -2.09 -3.92
C LEU A 83 0.90 -0.73 -4.50
N ASP A 84 1.87 -0.04 -3.89
CA ASP A 84 2.42 1.22 -4.43
C ASP A 84 3.08 1.00 -5.80
N LEU A 85 3.88 -0.05 -5.94
CA LEU A 85 4.47 -0.44 -7.22
C LEU A 85 3.39 -0.74 -8.27
N TYR A 86 2.38 -1.51 -7.90
CA TYR A 86 1.26 -1.86 -8.79
C TYR A 86 0.53 -0.61 -9.29
N VAL A 87 0.24 0.36 -8.41
CA VAL A 87 -0.34 1.65 -8.78
C VAL A 87 0.58 2.44 -9.71
N TRP A 88 1.88 2.55 -9.42
CA TRP A 88 2.80 3.30 -10.29
C TRP A 88 2.91 2.70 -11.69
N LEU A 89 2.89 1.37 -11.79
CA LEU A 89 2.89 0.68 -13.08
C LEU A 89 1.60 0.94 -13.84
N HIS A 90 0.44 0.95 -13.18
CA HIS A 90 -0.84 1.29 -13.82
C HIS A 90 -0.86 2.73 -14.31
N GLU A 91 -0.38 3.67 -13.51
CA GLU A 91 -0.29 5.07 -13.90
C GLU A 91 0.61 5.25 -15.13
N ALA A 92 1.74 4.55 -15.19
CA ALA A 92 2.66 4.62 -16.33
C ALA A 92 2.10 3.94 -17.58
N TYR A 93 1.49 2.75 -17.42
CA TYR A 93 0.81 2.02 -18.49
C TYR A 93 -0.31 2.86 -19.11
N SER A 94 -1.09 3.53 -18.27
CA SER A 94 -2.18 4.43 -18.67
C SER A 94 -1.71 5.80 -19.14
N LYS A 95 -0.38 6.04 -19.23
CA LYS A 95 0.24 7.31 -19.63
C LYS A 95 -0.14 8.51 -18.74
N LYS A 96 -0.61 8.25 -17.50
CA LYS A 96 -0.87 9.27 -16.47
C LYS A 96 0.45 9.83 -15.92
N ILE A 97 1.50 9.00 -15.86
CA ILE A 97 2.88 9.43 -15.59
C ILE A 97 3.80 9.02 -16.74
N THR A 98 4.91 9.73 -16.92
CA THR A 98 5.88 9.43 -17.97
C THR A 98 6.77 8.25 -17.58
N LYS A 99 7.43 7.62 -18.55
CA LYS A 99 8.47 6.60 -18.30
C LYS A 99 9.62 7.16 -17.45
N GLN A 100 9.97 8.43 -17.63
CA GLN A 100 11.00 9.11 -16.84
C GLN A 100 10.56 9.28 -15.38
N GLU A 101 9.32 9.71 -15.14
CA GLU A 101 8.74 9.82 -13.80
C GLU A 101 8.69 8.46 -13.11
N LEU A 102 8.24 7.40 -13.80
CA LEU A 102 8.27 6.03 -13.28
C LEU A 102 9.71 5.61 -12.92
N THR A 103 10.67 5.85 -13.83
CA THR A 103 12.09 5.54 -13.60
C THR A 103 12.62 6.23 -12.35
N GLN A 104 12.30 7.51 -12.17
CA GLN A 104 12.72 8.29 -11.00
C GLN A 104 12.12 7.72 -9.70
N ARG A 105 10.81 7.41 -9.69
CA ARG A 105 10.15 6.80 -8.52
C ARG A 105 10.78 5.46 -8.15
N LEU A 106 10.97 4.58 -9.14
CA LEU A 106 11.54 3.26 -8.92
C LEU A 106 13.00 3.32 -8.45
N ASN A 107 13.85 4.15 -9.06
CA ASN A 107 15.23 4.30 -8.62
C ASN A 107 15.34 4.93 -7.23
N THR A 108 14.38 5.77 -6.84
CA THR A 108 14.33 6.36 -5.49
C THR A 108 13.90 5.30 -4.46
N ALA A 109 12.88 4.50 -4.78
CA ALA A 109 12.37 3.47 -3.87
C ALA A 109 13.30 2.25 -3.76
N TYR A 110 13.99 1.90 -4.85
CA TYR A 110 14.81 0.71 -4.98
C TYR A 110 16.21 1.07 -5.52
N PRO A 111 17.07 1.69 -4.70
CA PRO A 111 18.42 2.05 -5.13
C PRO A 111 19.25 0.81 -5.48
N ASN A 112 20.18 0.95 -6.42
CA ASN A 112 21.05 -0.13 -6.94
C ASN A 112 20.36 -1.22 -7.77
N HIS A 113 19.11 -1.02 -8.18
CA HIS A 113 18.34 -1.93 -9.06
C HIS A 113 18.14 -1.37 -10.47
N THR A 114 19.14 -0.66 -11.01
CA THR A 114 19.01 0.05 -12.30
C THR A 114 18.68 -0.87 -13.46
N TYR A 115 19.17 -2.11 -13.45
CA TYR A 115 18.83 -3.11 -14.48
C TYR A 115 17.34 -3.47 -14.41
N GLU A 116 16.84 -3.82 -13.24
CA GLU A 116 15.44 -4.21 -13.02
C GLU A 116 14.48 -3.06 -13.36
N VAL A 117 14.82 -1.84 -12.94
CA VAL A 117 14.06 -0.64 -13.26
C VAL A 117 14.01 -0.42 -14.78
N SER A 118 15.16 -0.51 -15.45
CA SER A 118 15.22 -0.36 -16.92
C SER A 118 14.46 -1.49 -17.65
N PHE A 119 14.53 -2.71 -17.12
CA PHE A 119 13.78 -3.86 -17.63
C PHE A 119 12.28 -3.59 -17.59
N ILE A 120 11.75 -3.11 -16.46
CA ILE A 120 10.33 -2.81 -16.30
C ILE A 120 9.92 -1.64 -17.20
N VAL A 121 10.64 -0.52 -17.12
CA VAL A 121 10.28 0.74 -17.81
C VAL A 121 10.29 0.57 -19.34
N SER A 122 11.23 -0.21 -19.88
CA SER A 122 11.30 -0.48 -21.33
C SER A 122 10.09 -1.25 -21.88
N ARG A 123 9.32 -1.92 -21.01
CA ARG A 123 8.13 -2.72 -21.37
C ARG A 123 6.81 -2.00 -21.16
N VAL A 124 6.83 -0.81 -20.54
CA VAL A 124 5.66 0.06 -20.49
C VAL A 124 5.29 0.51 -21.92
N PRO A 125 4.00 0.52 -22.31
CA PRO A 125 3.57 0.97 -23.64
C PRO A 125 3.88 2.43 -23.98
#